data_AF-A0A517MC39-F1
#
_entry.id   AF-A0A517MC39-F1
#
_cell.length_a   1.000
_cell.length_b   1.000
_cell.length_c   1.000
_cell.angle_alpha   90.00
_cell.angle_beta   90.00
_cell.angle_gamma   90.00
#
_symmetry.space_group_name_H-M   'P 1'
#
loop_
_entity.id
_entity.type
_entity.pdbx_description
1 polymer ?
#
loop_
_entity_poly.entity_id
_entity_poly.type
_entity_poly.pdbx_seq_one_letter_code
_entity_poly.pdbx_strand_id
1 'polypeptide(L)' 'MSRTPSRIVFEKQVDGRKATCEVNCFDDGSACLSGEGIDSWIFEFTDEAMERAIVKAESQGFVRVTKE' A
#
# COMPACT_ATOMS: atom_id res chain seq x y z
N MET A 1 -13.68 3.48 19.57
CA MET A 1 -12.99 2.25 19.14
C MET A 1 -11.87 2.70 18.23
N SER A 2 -10.62 2.55 18.66
CA SER A 2 -9.45 2.96 17.88
C SER A 2 -9.35 2.04 16.67
N ARG A 3 -9.78 2.49 15.49
CA ARG A 3 -9.47 1.81 14.24
C ARG A 3 -7.99 2.11 13.99
N THR A 4 -7.10 1.28 14.52
CA THR A 4 -5.68 1.38 14.21
C THR A 4 -5.56 1.40 12.69
N PRO A 5 -4.96 2.42 12.07
CA PRO A 5 -4.82 2.46 10.63
C PRO A 5 -4.00 1.25 10.20
N SER A 6 -4.65 0.30 9.51
CA SER A 6 -4.02 -0.91 8.98
C SER A 6 -3.07 -0.50 7.87
N ARG A 7 -1.82 -0.20 8.22
CA ARG A 7 -0.76 0.08 7.24
C ARG A 7 -0.34 -1.24 6.60
N ILE A 8 -0.47 -1.34 5.29
CA ILE A 8 0.05 -2.47 4.53
C ILE A 8 1.34 -2.03 3.86
N VAL A 9 2.45 -2.72 4.13
CA VAL A 9 3.74 -2.44 3.51
C VAL A 9 4.02 -3.49 2.43
N PHE A 10 4.66 -3.07 1.36
CA PHE A 10 5.17 -3.93 0.30
C PHE A 10 6.61 -3.57 -0.03
N GLU A 11 7.35 -4.57 -0.48
CA GLU A 11 8.78 -4.49 -0.75
C GLU A 11 9.12 -5.08 -2.10
N LYS A 12 10.03 -4.43 -2.82
CA LYS A 12 10.57 -4.90 -4.09
C LYS A 12 12.09 -4.73 -4.09
N GLN A 13 12.81 -5.69 -4.67
CA GLN A 13 14.22 -5.51 -4.99
C GLN A 13 14.35 -4.90 -6.40
N VAL A 14 15.04 -3.76 -6.51
CA VAL A 14 15.31 -3.03 -7.75
C VAL A 14 16.80 -2.73 -7.79
N ASP A 15 17.53 -3.31 -8.75
CA ASP A 15 18.97 -3.09 -8.96
C ASP A 15 19.83 -3.23 -7.68
N GLY A 16 19.52 -4.23 -6.86
CA GLY A 16 20.22 -4.51 -5.59
C GLY A 16 19.87 -3.55 -4.45
N ARG A 17 18.87 -2.67 -4.65
CA ARG A 17 18.29 -1.80 -3.62
C ARG A 17 16.87 -2.26 -3.31
N LYS A 18 16.49 -2.12 -2.04
CA LYS A 18 15.14 -2.37 -1.57
C LYS A 18 14.30 -1.11 -1.78
N ALA A 19 13.27 -1.20 -2.62
CA ALA A 19 12.22 -0.20 -2.76
C ALA A 19 11.03 -0.61 -1.90
N THR A 20 10.38 0.36 -1.26
CA THR A 20 9.20 0.11 -0.44
C THR A 20 8.01 0.93 -0.91
N CYS A 21 6.82 0.35 -0.80
CA CYS A 21 5.57 1.09 -0.92
C CYS A 21 4.59 0.68 0.16
N GLU A 22 3.62 1.53 0.43
CA GLU A 22 2.69 1.35 1.52
C GLU A 22 1.30 1.86 1.18
N VAL A 23 0.29 1.17 1.71
CA VAL A 23 -1.09 1.62 1.75
C VAL A 23 -1.36 2.17 3.15
N ASN A 24 -1.60 3.47 3.23
CA ASN A 24 -1.98 4.17 4.44
C ASN A 24 -3.49 4.40 4.43
N CYS A 25 -4.17 4.08 5.53
CA CYS A 25 -5.59 4.35 5.72
C CYS A 25 -5.74 5.57 6.62
N PHE A 26 -6.58 6.52 6.25
CA PHE A 26 -6.81 7.77 6.97
C PHE A 26 -8.15 7.75 7.70
N ASP A 27 -8.27 8.59 8.74
CA ASP A 27 -9.46 8.65 9.60
C ASP A 27 -10.72 9.19 8.89
N ASP A 28 -10.53 9.91 7.78
CA ASP A 28 -11.62 10.41 6.93
C ASP A 28 -12.24 9.34 6.04
N GLY A 29 -11.76 8.09 6.13
CA GLY A 29 -12.20 6.99 5.28
C GLY A 29 -11.56 6.98 3.90
N SER A 30 -10.47 7.71 3.69
CA SER A 30 -9.63 7.58 2.50
C SER A 30 -8.44 6.65 2.76
N ALA A 31 -7.80 6.19 1.69
CA ALA A 31 -6.55 5.46 1.73
C ALA A 31 -5.62 5.92 0.60
N CYS A 32 -4.31 5.78 0.78
CA CYS A 32 -3.30 6.16 -0.20
C CYS A 32 -2.25 5.07 -0.34
N LEU A 33 -2.03 4.63 -1.58
CA LEU A 33 -0.89 3.82 -1.98
C LEU A 33 0.24 4.75 -2.44
N SER A 34 1.39 4.72 -1.77
CA SER A 34 2.55 5.54 -2.14
C SER A 34 3.85 4.83 -1.80
N GLY A 35 4.93 5.13 -2.54
CA GLY A 35 6.22 4.52 -2.31
C GLY A 35 7.22 4.81 -3.41
N GLU A 36 8.40 4.23 -3.29
CA GLU A 36 9.46 4.36 -4.27
C GLU A 36 9.10 3.59 -5.55
N GLY A 37 9.04 4.28 -6.69
CA GLY A 37 8.77 3.63 -7.98
C GLY A 37 7.31 3.24 -8.22
N ILE A 38 6.38 3.78 -7.42
CA ILE A 38 4.93 3.67 -7.66
C ILE A 38 4.29 5.06 -7.63
N ASP A 39 3.39 5.32 -8.58
CA ASP A 39 2.63 6.56 -8.57
C ASP A 39 1.67 6.58 -7.37
N SER A 40 1.74 7.67 -6.60
CA SER A 40 0.85 7.92 -5.48
C SER A 40 -0.60 7.88 -5.95
N TRP A 41 -1.42 7.09 -5.28
CA TRP A 41 -2.83 6.94 -5.63
C TRP A 41 -3.69 7.01 -4.37
N ILE A 42 -4.54 8.02 -4.30
CA ILE A 42 -5.52 8.23 -3.23
C ILE A 42 -6.87 7.68 -3.68
N PHE A 43 -7.54 6.94 -2.80
CA PHE A 43 -8.82 6.29 -3.06
C PHE A 43 -9.67 6.22 -1.78
N GLU A 44 -10.97 5.95 -1.91
CA GLU A 44 -11.85 5.72 -0.76
C GLU A 44 -11.54 4.36 -0.12
N PHE A 45 -11.46 4.31 1.21
CA PHE A 45 -11.18 3.11 1.98
C PHE A 45 -12.39 2.17 1.95
N THR A 46 -12.34 1.26 0.98
CA THR A 46 -13.29 0.18 0.76
C THR A 46 -12.52 -1.11 0.53
N ASP A 47 -13.11 -2.26 0.85
CA ASP A 47 -12.45 -3.56 0.66
C ASP A 47 -12.02 -3.76 -0.81
N GLU A 48 -12.87 -3.36 -1.75
CA GLU A 48 -12.56 -3.43 -3.19
C GLU A 48 -11.39 -2.51 -3.60
N ALA A 49 -11.36 -1.27 -3.11
CA ALA A 49 -10.26 -0.36 -3.43
C ALA A 49 -8.94 -0.81 -2.78
N MET A 50 -9.01 -1.39 -1.58
CA MET A 50 -7.87 -2.02 -0.92
C MET A 50 -7.31 -3.19 -1.73
N GLU A 51 -8.17 -4.09 -2.21
CA GLU A 51 -7.76 -5.17 -3.11
C GLU A 51 -7.12 -4.64 -4.39
N ARG A 52 -7.71 -3.62 -5.01
CA ARG A 52 -7.13 -2.97 -6.20
C ARG A 52 -5.75 -2.36 -5.92
N ALA A 53 -5.56 -1.74 -4.76
CA ALA A 53 -4.27 -1.18 -4.35
C ALA A 53 -3.21 -2.27 -4.13
N ILE A 54 -3.58 -3.38 -3.51
CA ILE A 54 -2.73 -4.56 -3.34
C ILE A 54 -2.31 -5.11 -4.72
N VAL A 55 -3.28 -5.36 -5.61
CA VAL A 55 -3.02 -5.86 -6.96
C VAL A 55 -2.13 -4.89 -7.76
N LYS A 56 -2.32 -3.58 -7.59
CA LYS A 56 -1.47 -2.56 -8.24
C LYS A 56 -0.02 -2.62 -7.75
N ALA A 57 0.21 -2.87 -6.46
CA ALA A 57 1.56 -3.05 -5.92
C ALA A 57 2.18 -4.37 -6.44
N GLU A 58 1.42 -5.47 -6.39
CA GLU A 58 1.87 -6.79 -6.85
C GLU A 58 2.19 -6.84 -8.34
N SER A 59 1.36 -6.20 -9.18
CA SER A 59 1.61 -6.11 -10.64
C SER A 59 2.88 -5.33 -10.98
N GLN A 60 3.33 -4.45 -10.08
CA GLN A 60 4.61 -3.75 -10.19
C GLN A 60 5.78 -4.54 -9.60
N GLY A 61 5.55 -5.76 -9.10
CA GLY A 61 6.56 -6.64 -8.53
C GLY A 61 6.87 -6.37 -7.06
N PHE A 62 6.03 -5.61 -6.35
CA PHE A 62 6.13 -5.49 -4.90
C PHE A 62 5.47 -6.69 -4.22
N VAL A 63 6.08 -7.18 -3.17
CA VAL A 63 5.59 -8.30 -2.37
C VAL A 63 5.15 -7.78 -1.01
N ARG A 64 3.97 -8.20 -0.56
CA ARG A 64 3.43 -7.80 0.74
C ARG A 64 4.34 -8.29 1.86
N VAL A 65 4.78 -7.37 2.70
CA VAL A 65 5.47 -7.63 3.97
C VAL A 65 4.50 -7.22 5.07
N THR A 66 3.73 -8.19 5.55
CA THR A 66 2.80 -8.01 6.65
C THR A 66 3.53 -7.42 7.85
N LYS A 67 3.14 -6.24 8.32
CA LYS A 67 3.43 -5.79 9.69
C LYS A 67 2.10 -5.59 10.40
N GLU A 68 1.80 -6.54 11.28
CA GLU A 68 0.73 -6.45 12.29
C GLU A 68 0.90 -5.21 13.18
#